data_AF-A0A3B0UD54-F1
#
_entry.id   AF-A0A3B0UD54-F1
#
_cell.length_a   1.000
_cell.length_b   1.000
_cell.length_c   1.000
_cell.angle_alpha   90.00
_cell.angle_beta   90.00
_cell.angle_gamma   90.00
#
_symmetry.space_group_name_H-M   'P 1'
#
loop_
_entity.id
_entity.type
_entity.pdbx_description
1 polymer ?
#
loop_
_entity_poly.entity_id
_entity_poly.type
_entity_poly.pdbx_seq_one_letter_code
_entity_poly.pdbx_strand_id
1 'polypeptide(L)'
;MAAVKETVDQVQGIDLDKYKYGFVTDIRSEKAPRGLNPDIVRYISAKKGEPDWMLEWRLDAYERWLTMEEPDWAKVDYPKIDFDDLYYYSEPKSDSDGPKSLDEVDPELLRTYEKLGIPVKEQAVLAGVQGARVAVDLVFDSVSVITTFKAELAKAGVIFCPISEAVRDHPELVRKYLGTVVPKSDNFYAALNSAVFSDGSFVYIPPGVRCPMELSTYFRINEPNTGQFERTLIIADKGSYVSYLEGCTAPMRDENQLHAAVVELITHEDAEIKYSTVQNWYPGDSDGKGGIFNFVTKRGDCRGDNSKISWTQVETGSAITWKYPSCILRGDNSRGEFYSIAISNGRQQIDSGTKMIHLGKNTSSRIISKGISAGRSSNTYRGLVSAHRKATGARNFTQCDSLLIGDQCSAHTVPYIETKTPSAQFEHEATTSKISDDQLFYCTSRGIGEEEAVALIVNGFCKEVLQKLPMEFAVEAQKLVGISLEGSVG
;
A
#
# COMPACT_ATOMS: atom_id res chain seq x y z
N MET A 1 -5.78 35.49 33.84
CA MET A 1 -5.63 34.02 33.94
C MET A 1 -7.01 33.37 33.99
N ALA A 2 -7.72 33.40 32.86
CA ALA A 2 -9.01 32.72 32.64
C ALA A 2 -9.08 32.17 31.19
N ALA A 3 -8.45 32.88 30.24
CA ALA A 3 -8.29 32.46 28.84
C ALA A 3 -7.42 31.21 28.59
N VAL A 4 -6.66 30.73 29.59
CA VAL A 4 -5.84 29.52 29.44
C VAL A 4 -6.69 28.25 29.59
N LYS A 5 -7.80 28.30 30.33
CA LYS A 5 -8.64 27.13 30.57
C LYS A 5 -9.59 26.86 29.41
N GLU A 6 -10.23 27.89 28.84
CA GLU A 6 -11.06 27.75 27.63
C GLU A 6 -10.28 27.28 26.40
N THR A 7 -9.01 27.69 26.26
CA THR A 7 -8.15 27.23 25.14
C THR A 7 -7.72 25.77 25.35
N VAL A 8 -7.41 25.37 26.59
CA VAL A 8 -7.10 23.96 26.93
C VAL A 8 -8.34 23.08 26.80
N ASP A 9 -9.53 23.58 27.17
CA ASP A 9 -10.81 22.88 27.02
C ASP A 9 -11.25 22.80 25.55
N GLN A 10 -10.91 23.80 24.70
CA GLN A 10 -11.10 23.75 23.25
C GLN A 10 -10.14 22.78 22.57
N VAL A 11 -8.89 22.69 23.02
CA VAL A 11 -7.89 21.72 22.51
C VAL A 11 -8.22 20.30 22.98
N GLN A 12 -8.80 20.12 24.17
CA GLN A 12 -9.35 18.83 24.63
C GLN A 12 -10.64 18.41 23.90
N GLY A 13 -11.33 19.34 23.22
CA GLY A 13 -12.54 19.09 22.44
C GLY A 13 -12.31 18.85 20.94
N ILE A 14 -11.07 18.92 20.45
CA ILE A 14 -10.72 18.53 19.09
C ILE A 14 -10.43 17.03 19.11
N ASP A 15 -11.53 16.29 19.05
CA ASP A 15 -11.59 14.84 18.92
C ASP A 15 -10.65 14.33 17.82
N LEU A 16 -9.65 13.54 18.21
CA LEU A 16 -9.08 12.50 17.35
C LEU A 16 -10.16 11.47 16.93
N ASP A 17 -11.36 11.52 17.52
CA ASP A 17 -12.56 10.76 17.14
C ASP A 17 -13.25 11.25 15.85
N LYS A 18 -12.74 12.28 15.16
CA LYS A 18 -13.31 12.74 13.88
C LYS A 18 -12.61 12.20 12.65
N TYR A 19 -12.19 10.93 12.64
CA TYR A 19 -11.79 10.30 11.39
C TYR A 19 -13.02 10.14 10.47
N LYS A 20 -13.11 11.05 9.48
CA LYS A 20 -14.25 11.23 8.58
C LYS A 20 -14.71 9.95 7.88
N TYR A 21 -13.79 9.02 7.61
CA TYR A 21 -14.08 7.77 6.90
C TYR A 21 -14.37 6.59 7.85
N GLY A 22 -14.60 6.86 9.14
CA GLY A 22 -14.71 5.85 10.19
C GLY A 22 -15.98 5.00 10.22
N PHE A 23 -16.90 5.27 9.30
CA PHE A 23 -18.23 4.66 9.31
C PHE A 23 -18.20 3.18 8.94
N VAL A 24 -19.00 2.38 9.64
CA VAL A 24 -19.27 0.98 9.32
C VAL A 24 -20.49 0.90 8.39
N THR A 25 -20.44 0.00 7.42
CA THR A 25 -21.58 -0.32 6.54
C THR A 25 -22.28 -1.57 7.09
N ASP A 26 -23.60 -1.53 7.26
CA ASP A 26 -24.35 -2.62 7.90
C ASP A 26 -24.78 -3.66 6.85
N ILE A 27 -23.83 -4.50 6.45
CA ILE A 27 -24.05 -5.57 5.48
C ILE A 27 -23.94 -6.91 6.19
N ARG A 28 -24.90 -7.82 5.94
CA ARG A 28 -24.83 -9.19 6.49
C ARG A 28 -23.67 -9.94 5.81
N SER A 29 -22.74 -10.48 6.59
CA SER A 29 -21.59 -11.24 6.07
C SER A 29 -21.64 -12.73 6.44
N GLU A 30 -21.07 -13.60 5.61
CA GLU A 30 -20.74 -14.99 5.92
C GLU A 30 -19.25 -15.10 6.28
N LYS A 31 -18.92 -15.80 7.37
CA LYS A 31 -17.55 -15.90 7.90
C LYS A 31 -17.10 -17.34 8.02
N ALA A 32 -15.80 -17.58 7.81
CA ALA A 32 -15.18 -18.83 8.26
C ALA A 32 -15.20 -18.92 9.81
N PRO A 33 -15.05 -20.12 10.39
CA PRO A 33 -14.75 -20.25 11.82
C PRO A 33 -13.48 -19.49 12.21
N ARG A 34 -13.36 -19.09 13.50
CA ARG A 34 -12.17 -18.42 14.01
C ARG A 34 -10.95 -19.34 14.02
N GLY A 35 -9.78 -18.71 13.86
CA GLY A 35 -8.47 -19.32 13.97
C GLY A 35 -7.94 -19.88 12.67
N LEU A 36 -6.68 -20.32 12.70
CA LEU A 36 -5.98 -20.81 11.51
C LEU A 36 -5.58 -22.28 11.63
N ASN A 37 -6.26 -23.12 10.87
CA ASN A 37 -5.96 -24.54 10.78
C ASN A 37 -6.10 -25.04 9.33
N PRO A 38 -5.67 -26.27 9.01
CA PRO A 38 -5.77 -26.82 7.67
C PRO A 38 -7.18 -26.83 7.09
N ASP A 39 -8.22 -26.95 7.93
CA ASP A 39 -9.61 -26.98 7.48
C ASP A 39 -10.10 -25.59 7.05
N ILE A 40 -9.60 -24.52 7.68
CA ILE A 40 -9.83 -23.14 7.23
C ILE A 40 -9.17 -22.89 5.87
N VAL A 41 -7.95 -23.39 5.67
CA VAL A 41 -7.27 -23.29 4.37
C VAL A 41 -8.06 -24.02 3.28
N ARG A 42 -8.53 -25.24 3.57
CA ARG A 42 -9.41 -26.00 2.66
C ARG A 42 -10.74 -25.29 2.41
N TYR A 43 -11.32 -24.68 3.45
CA TYR A 43 -12.56 -23.92 3.35
C TYR A 43 -12.41 -22.73 2.39
N ILE A 44 -11.35 -21.93 2.54
CA ILE A 44 -11.05 -20.79 1.65
C ILE A 44 -10.90 -21.27 0.20
N SER A 45 -10.10 -22.31 0.00
CA SER A 45 -9.81 -22.86 -1.34
C SER A 45 -11.08 -23.41 -2.02
N ALA A 46 -11.92 -24.12 -1.28
CA ALA A 46 -13.20 -24.65 -1.76
C ALA A 46 -14.19 -23.52 -2.08
N LYS A 47 -14.31 -22.50 -1.22
CA LYS A 47 -15.18 -21.33 -1.45
C LYS A 47 -14.78 -20.55 -2.70
N LYS A 48 -13.48 -20.46 -2.99
CA LYS A 48 -12.96 -19.78 -4.18
C LYS A 48 -12.93 -20.68 -5.43
N GLY A 49 -13.32 -21.95 -5.33
CA GLY A 49 -13.32 -22.88 -6.46
C GLY A 49 -11.94 -23.07 -7.08
N GLU A 50 -10.90 -23.14 -6.25
CA GLU A 50 -9.51 -23.22 -6.71
C GLU A 50 -9.14 -24.63 -7.23
N PRO A 51 -8.19 -24.72 -8.18
CA PRO A 51 -7.62 -26.00 -8.61
C PRO A 51 -6.73 -26.63 -7.53
N ASP A 52 -6.59 -27.95 -7.55
CA ASP A 52 -5.86 -28.73 -6.53
C ASP A 52 -4.44 -28.23 -6.24
N TRP A 53 -3.71 -27.79 -7.27
CA TRP A 53 -2.33 -27.29 -7.10
C TRP A 53 -2.27 -26.04 -6.22
N MET A 54 -3.33 -25.22 -6.22
CA MET A 54 -3.40 -24.01 -5.40
C MET A 54 -3.68 -24.37 -3.94
N LEU A 55 -4.56 -25.35 -3.69
CA LEU A 55 -4.79 -25.89 -2.35
C LEU A 55 -3.49 -26.48 -1.75
N GLU A 56 -2.78 -27.30 -2.52
CA GLU A 56 -1.49 -27.86 -2.11
C GLU A 56 -0.46 -26.75 -1.81
N TRP A 57 -0.46 -25.68 -2.62
CA TRP A 57 0.43 -24.55 -2.42
C TRP A 57 0.13 -23.82 -1.10
N ARG A 58 -1.15 -23.61 -0.76
CA ARG A 58 -1.59 -22.98 0.49
C ARG A 58 -1.29 -23.84 1.72
N LEU A 59 -1.52 -25.14 1.63
CA LEU A 59 -1.25 -26.07 2.73
C LEU A 59 0.25 -26.14 3.06
N ASP A 60 1.12 -26.20 2.04
CA ASP A 60 2.58 -26.14 2.29
C ASP A 60 3.01 -24.76 2.84
N ALA A 61 2.35 -23.66 2.46
CA ALA A 61 2.61 -22.35 3.07
C ALA A 61 2.22 -22.33 4.57
N TYR A 62 1.06 -22.89 4.91
CA TYR A 62 0.61 -23.04 6.30
C TYR A 62 1.57 -23.90 7.13
N GLU A 63 1.97 -25.07 6.63
CA GLU A 63 2.92 -25.95 7.32
C GLU A 63 4.25 -25.26 7.60
N ARG A 64 4.77 -24.49 6.63
CA ARG A 64 5.99 -23.70 6.84
C ARG A 64 5.80 -22.60 7.86
N TRP A 65 4.68 -21.89 7.80
CA TRP A 65 4.38 -20.81 8.73
C TRP A 65 4.40 -21.29 10.19
N LEU A 66 3.87 -22.48 10.47
CA LEU A 66 3.93 -23.10 11.81
C LEU A 66 5.36 -23.31 12.36
N THR A 67 6.36 -23.38 11.48
CA THR A 67 7.78 -23.53 11.87
C THR A 67 8.52 -22.21 12.04
N MET A 68 7.88 -21.08 11.73
CA MET A 68 8.50 -19.75 11.77
C MET A 68 8.24 -19.06 13.11
N GLU A 69 9.23 -18.29 13.55
CA GLU A 69 9.09 -17.36 14.67
C GLU A 69 8.70 -15.98 14.15
N GLU A 70 7.81 -15.31 14.87
CA GLU A 70 7.39 -13.95 14.53
C GLU A 70 8.56 -12.97 14.80
N PRO A 71 8.94 -12.13 13.82
CA PRO A 71 10.12 -11.27 13.95
C PRO A 71 9.90 -10.09 14.92
N ASP A 72 10.96 -9.72 15.67
CA ASP A 72 10.95 -8.69 16.73
C ASP A 72 11.99 -7.56 16.53
N TRP A 73 12.69 -7.55 15.39
CA TRP A 73 13.83 -6.66 15.15
C TRP A 73 13.45 -5.24 14.70
N ALA A 74 12.22 -5.03 14.24
CA ALA A 74 11.79 -3.73 13.72
C ALA A 74 11.61 -2.71 14.85
N LYS A 75 11.73 -1.43 14.51
CA LYS A 75 11.54 -0.34 15.47
C LYS A 75 10.05 -0.01 15.63
N VAL A 76 9.28 -1.02 16.03
CA VAL A 76 7.85 -0.93 16.31
C VAL A 76 7.54 -1.79 17.53
N ASP A 77 6.61 -1.34 18.36
CA ASP A 77 6.12 -2.07 19.53
C ASP A 77 4.60 -2.18 19.45
N TYR A 78 4.08 -3.41 19.51
CA TYR A 78 2.66 -3.72 19.40
C TYR A 78 2.27 -4.97 20.19
N PRO A 79 1.03 -5.04 20.69
CA PRO A 79 0.50 -6.26 21.29
C PRO A 79 0.55 -7.42 20.29
N LYS A 80 0.97 -8.59 20.77
CA LYS A 80 1.02 -9.80 19.95
C LYS A 80 -0.37 -10.14 19.41
N ILE A 81 -0.41 -10.51 18.13
CA ILE A 81 -1.64 -10.87 17.43
C ILE A 81 -2.01 -12.30 17.83
N ASP A 82 -3.23 -12.49 18.31
CA ASP A 82 -3.79 -13.83 18.51
C ASP A 82 -4.32 -14.37 17.18
N PHE A 83 -3.49 -15.16 16.49
CA PHE A 83 -3.84 -15.75 15.20
C PHE A 83 -4.98 -16.79 15.30
N ASP A 84 -5.29 -17.29 16.50
CA ASP A 84 -6.42 -18.20 16.72
C ASP A 84 -7.75 -17.45 16.91
N ASP A 85 -7.70 -16.13 17.16
CA ASP A 85 -8.89 -15.29 17.36
C ASP A 85 -9.27 -14.40 16.15
N LEU A 86 -8.70 -14.70 14.98
CA LEU A 86 -8.99 -13.99 13.73
C LEU A 86 -9.97 -14.74 12.84
N TYR A 87 -10.74 -13.97 12.06
CA TYR A 87 -11.44 -14.48 10.87
C TYR A 87 -10.55 -14.28 9.64
N TYR A 88 -10.24 -15.38 8.95
CA TYR A 88 -9.41 -15.39 7.73
C TYR A 88 -10.21 -15.30 6.43
N TYR A 89 -11.54 -15.32 6.53
CA TYR A 89 -12.45 -15.19 5.40
C TYR A 89 -13.76 -14.53 5.84
N SER A 90 -14.19 -13.51 5.10
CA SER A 90 -15.51 -12.89 5.23
C SER A 90 -16.00 -12.42 3.88
N GLU A 91 -17.22 -12.77 3.50
CA GLU A 91 -17.87 -12.29 2.28
C GLU A 91 -19.24 -11.67 2.60
N PRO A 92 -19.63 -10.55 1.95
CA PRO A 92 -21.01 -10.07 2.00
C PRO A 92 -21.98 -11.17 1.53
N LYS A 93 -23.06 -11.39 2.28
CA LYS A 93 -24.14 -12.28 1.84
C LYS A 93 -24.80 -11.67 0.62
N SER A 94 -24.68 -12.37 -0.50
CA SER A 94 -25.48 -12.12 -1.69
C SER A 94 -26.51 -13.23 -1.83
N ASP A 95 -27.77 -12.89 -2.12
CA ASP A 95 -28.82 -13.88 -2.42
C ASP A 95 -28.62 -14.56 -3.81
N SER A 96 -27.53 -14.23 -4.52
CA SER A 96 -27.14 -14.81 -5.82
C SER A 96 -25.62 -14.71 -6.10
N ASP A 97 -25.10 -15.39 -7.15
CA ASP A 97 -23.69 -15.41 -7.58
C ASP A 97 -23.12 -14.02 -7.96
N GLY A 98 -22.92 -13.13 -6.97
CA GLY A 98 -22.36 -11.79 -7.13
C GLY A 98 -23.12 -10.86 -8.10
N PRO A 99 -22.93 -9.54 -8.01
CA PRO A 99 -23.49 -8.63 -9.00
C PRO A 99 -22.74 -8.76 -10.34
N LYS A 100 -23.44 -9.09 -11.43
CA LYS A 100 -22.87 -9.20 -12.80
C LYS A 100 -22.77 -7.85 -13.51
N SER A 101 -23.40 -6.82 -12.94
CA SER A 101 -23.43 -5.46 -13.46
C SER A 101 -23.54 -4.45 -12.32
N LEU A 102 -23.23 -3.17 -12.60
CA LEU A 102 -23.31 -2.09 -11.62
C LEU A 102 -24.71 -1.95 -10.99
N ASP A 103 -25.75 -2.33 -11.74
CA ASP A 103 -27.16 -2.23 -11.33
C ASP A 103 -27.59 -3.36 -10.37
N GLU A 104 -26.79 -4.43 -10.27
CA GLU A 104 -27.03 -5.58 -9.37
C GLU A 104 -26.30 -5.44 -8.02
N VAL A 105 -25.43 -4.44 -7.88
CA VAL A 105 -24.66 -4.18 -6.67
C VAL A 105 -25.56 -3.61 -5.59
N ASP A 106 -25.37 -4.03 -4.34
CA ASP A 106 -26.12 -3.50 -3.20
C ASP A 106 -26.07 -1.95 -3.20
N PRO A 107 -27.22 -1.26 -3.22
CA PRO A 107 -27.28 0.20 -3.17
C PRO A 107 -26.52 0.81 -1.98
N GLU A 108 -26.37 0.08 -0.87
CA GLU A 108 -25.59 0.50 0.29
C GLU A 108 -24.09 0.51 0.01
N LEU A 109 -23.55 -0.49 -0.71
CA LEU A 109 -22.16 -0.50 -1.17
C LEU A 109 -21.88 0.69 -2.09
N LEU A 110 -22.78 0.98 -3.04
CA LEU A 110 -22.64 2.13 -3.95
C LEU A 110 -22.64 3.46 -3.19
N ARG A 111 -23.55 3.64 -2.23
CA ARG A 111 -23.58 4.83 -1.35
C ARG A 111 -22.32 4.96 -0.50
N THR A 112 -21.75 3.84 -0.08
CA THR A 112 -20.52 3.78 0.71
C THR A 112 -19.33 4.27 -0.10
N TYR A 113 -19.21 3.90 -1.38
CA TYR A 113 -18.17 4.45 -2.27
C TYR A 113 -18.41 5.93 -2.62
N GLU A 114 -19.66 6.35 -2.84
CA GLU A 114 -20.01 7.77 -3.01
C GLU A 114 -19.59 8.61 -1.79
N LYS A 115 -19.83 8.13 -0.56
CA LYS A 115 -19.38 8.77 0.69
C LYS A 115 -17.87 8.86 0.83
N LEU A 116 -17.13 7.89 0.29
CA LEU A 116 -15.67 7.93 0.23
C LEU A 116 -15.15 8.94 -0.82
N GLY A 117 -16.03 9.56 -1.60
CA GLY A 117 -15.65 10.49 -2.67
C GLY A 117 -15.16 9.77 -3.92
N ILE A 118 -15.52 8.49 -4.10
CA ILE A 118 -15.19 7.68 -5.28
C ILE A 118 -16.46 7.58 -6.14
N PRO A 119 -16.66 8.48 -7.12
CA PRO A 119 -17.88 8.47 -7.91
C PRO A 119 -17.85 7.31 -8.93
N VAL A 120 -18.39 6.16 -8.52
CA VAL A 120 -18.46 4.93 -9.32
C VAL A 120 -19.26 5.15 -10.63
N LYS A 121 -20.27 6.02 -10.60
CA LYS A 121 -21.09 6.38 -11.78
C LYS A 121 -20.46 7.45 -12.68
N GLU A 122 -19.72 8.42 -12.13
CA GLU A 122 -19.15 9.51 -12.95
C GLU A 122 -17.96 9.03 -13.79
N GLN A 123 -17.23 8.00 -13.39
CA GLN A 123 -16.17 7.41 -14.22
C GLN A 123 -16.71 6.75 -15.51
N ALA A 124 -17.95 6.28 -15.51
CA ALA A 124 -18.62 5.78 -16.72
C ALA A 124 -19.11 6.93 -17.64
N VAL A 125 -19.46 8.09 -17.07
CA VAL A 125 -20.03 9.25 -17.79
C VAL A 125 -18.94 10.24 -18.26
N LEU A 126 -17.79 10.29 -17.59
CA LEU A 126 -16.62 11.10 -17.98
C LEU A 126 -15.97 10.65 -19.29
N ALA A 127 -16.44 9.55 -19.90
CA ALA A 127 -16.12 9.15 -21.28
C ALA A 127 -16.46 10.23 -22.34
N GLY A 128 -17.24 11.25 -21.98
CA GLY A 128 -17.52 12.43 -22.83
C GLY A 128 -16.55 13.61 -22.65
N VAL A 129 -15.64 13.58 -21.67
CA VAL A 129 -14.67 14.66 -21.40
C VAL A 129 -13.25 14.10 -21.53
N GLN A 130 -12.47 14.66 -22.45
CA GLN A 130 -11.07 14.27 -22.68
C GLN A 130 -10.24 14.45 -21.39
N GLY A 131 -9.64 13.38 -20.86
CA GLY A 131 -8.67 13.54 -19.78
C GLY A 131 -8.07 12.25 -19.22
N ALA A 132 -8.88 11.40 -18.58
CA ALA A 132 -8.39 10.20 -17.93
C ALA A 132 -9.41 9.05 -18.06
N ARG A 133 -8.94 7.91 -18.58
CA ARG A 133 -9.65 6.64 -18.48
C ARG A 133 -8.95 5.87 -17.36
N VAL A 134 -9.69 5.43 -16.35
CA VAL A 134 -9.17 4.63 -15.23
C VAL A 134 -10.05 3.40 -15.09
N ALA A 135 -9.46 2.21 -15.18
CA ALA A 135 -10.16 0.97 -14.85
C ALA A 135 -10.05 0.75 -13.35
N VAL A 136 -11.19 0.52 -12.68
CA VAL A 136 -11.26 0.38 -11.23
C VAL A 136 -11.78 -1.00 -10.87
N ASP A 137 -11.05 -1.69 -10.00
CA ASP A 137 -11.51 -2.87 -9.27
C ASP A 137 -11.85 -2.46 -7.83
N LEU A 138 -13.09 -2.69 -7.41
CA LEU A 138 -13.58 -2.33 -6.08
C LEU A 138 -13.63 -3.58 -5.21
N VAL A 139 -12.81 -3.59 -4.15
CA VAL A 139 -12.69 -4.69 -3.21
C VAL A 139 -13.31 -4.31 -1.87
N PHE A 140 -14.14 -5.21 -1.34
CA PHE A 140 -14.78 -5.09 -0.05
C PHE A 140 -14.54 -6.36 0.78
N ASP A 141 -13.87 -6.21 1.92
CA ASP A 141 -13.40 -7.31 2.77
C ASP A 141 -12.50 -8.33 2.04
N SER A 142 -13.05 -9.48 1.62
CA SER A 142 -12.31 -10.59 0.97
C SER A 142 -12.76 -10.88 -0.47
N VAL A 143 -13.61 -10.03 -1.05
CA VAL A 143 -14.10 -10.20 -2.42
C VAL A 143 -14.07 -8.90 -3.22
N SER A 144 -13.63 -9.00 -4.48
CA SER A 144 -13.92 -7.98 -5.50
C SER A 144 -15.41 -7.98 -5.83
N VAL A 145 -15.98 -6.79 -5.84
CA VAL A 145 -17.40 -6.52 -6.09
C VAL A 145 -17.62 -6.10 -7.55
N ILE A 146 -16.71 -5.32 -8.14
CA ILE A 146 -16.85 -4.77 -9.51
C ILE A 146 -15.48 -4.51 -10.12
N THR A 147 -15.26 -4.97 -11.36
CA THR A 147 -14.15 -4.52 -12.22
C THR A 147 -14.69 -3.79 -13.45
N THR A 148 -14.33 -2.51 -13.62
CA THR A 148 -14.77 -1.69 -14.77
C THR A 148 -13.86 -1.86 -16.00
N PHE A 149 -14.35 -1.49 -17.20
CA PHE A 149 -13.60 -1.48 -18.46
C PHE A 149 -12.98 -2.82 -18.94
N LYS A 150 -13.42 -3.97 -18.39
CA LYS A 150 -12.96 -5.31 -18.77
C LYS A 150 -12.95 -5.56 -20.28
N ALA A 151 -13.98 -5.14 -21.00
CA ALA A 151 -14.08 -5.29 -22.45
C ALA A 151 -13.09 -4.43 -23.25
N GLU A 152 -12.73 -3.24 -22.76
CA GLU A 152 -11.72 -2.39 -23.43
C GLU A 152 -10.31 -2.90 -23.19
N LEU A 153 -10.00 -3.33 -21.97
CA LEU A 153 -8.72 -3.95 -21.62
C LEU A 153 -8.51 -5.26 -22.40
N ALA A 154 -9.55 -6.09 -22.52
CA ALA A 154 -9.51 -7.33 -23.30
C ALA A 154 -9.20 -7.08 -24.79
N LYS A 155 -9.68 -5.97 -25.39
CA LYS A 155 -9.33 -5.60 -26.77
C LYS A 155 -7.83 -5.31 -26.96
N ALA A 156 -7.17 -4.83 -25.92
CA ALA A 156 -5.72 -4.61 -25.89
C ALA A 156 -4.95 -5.87 -25.44
N GLY A 157 -5.64 -6.98 -25.14
CA GLY A 157 -5.05 -8.20 -24.59
C GLY A 157 -4.60 -8.08 -23.13
N VAL A 158 -4.95 -6.98 -22.44
CA VAL A 158 -4.67 -6.78 -21.01
C VAL A 158 -5.64 -7.61 -20.19
N ILE A 159 -5.11 -8.39 -19.25
CA ILE A 159 -5.89 -9.10 -18.24
C ILE A 159 -5.83 -8.27 -16.97
N PHE A 160 -6.98 -7.82 -16.48
CA PHE A 160 -7.12 -7.19 -15.17
C PHE A 160 -8.37 -7.77 -14.51
N CYS A 161 -8.17 -8.56 -13.46
CA CYS A 161 -9.23 -9.22 -12.73
C CYS A 161 -8.76 -9.59 -11.32
N PRO A 162 -9.67 -10.03 -10.44
CA PRO A 162 -9.30 -10.56 -9.13
C PRO A 162 -8.37 -11.78 -9.28
N ILE A 163 -7.42 -11.95 -8.36
CA ILE A 163 -6.46 -13.06 -8.41
C ILE A 163 -7.17 -14.42 -8.30
N SER A 164 -8.30 -14.49 -7.59
CA SER A 164 -9.12 -15.70 -7.51
C SER A 164 -9.75 -16.09 -8.85
N GLU A 165 -10.13 -15.13 -9.69
CA GLU A 165 -10.57 -15.37 -11.07
C GLU A 165 -9.40 -15.84 -11.92
N ALA A 166 -8.25 -15.16 -11.83
CA ALA A 166 -7.06 -15.53 -12.60
C ALA A 166 -6.56 -16.95 -12.29
N VAL A 167 -6.67 -17.42 -11.04
CA VAL A 167 -6.32 -18.79 -10.65
C VAL A 167 -7.20 -19.82 -11.35
N ARG A 168 -8.47 -19.52 -11.61
CA ARG A 168 -9.41 -20.43 -12.30
C ARG A 168 -9.31 -20.33 -13.82
N ASP A 169 -9.28 -19.11 -14.34
CA ASP A 169 -9.43 -18.83 -15.77
C ASP A 169 -8.07 -18.80 -16.50
N HIS A 170 -6.99 -18.50 -15.77
CA HIS A 170 -5.62 -18.43 -16.27
C HIS A 170 -4.61 -19.23 -15.41
N PRO A 171 -4.90 -20.50 -15.03
CA PRO A 171 -4.13 -21.25 -14.04
C PRO A 171 -2.67 -21.44 -14.44
N GLU A 172 -2.38 -21.66 -15.73
CA GLU A 172 -1.01 -21.83 -16.23
C GLU A 172 -0.16 -20.57 -16.05
N LEU A 173 -0.77 -19.39 -16.29
CA LEU A 173 -0.09 -18.11 -16.19
C LEU A 173 0.17 -17.74 -14.73
N VAL A 174 -0.83 -17.92 -13.86
CA VAL A 174 -0.67 -17.67 -12.42
C VAL A 174 0.37 -18.62 -11.85
N ARG A 175 0.26 -19.93 -12.11
CA ARG A 175 1.21 -20.93 -11.61
C ARG A 175 2.65 -20.69 -12.07
N LYS A 176 2.85 -20.08 -13.24
CA LYS A 176 4.18 -19.71 -13.76
C LYS A 176 4.86 -18.60 -12.96
N TYR A 177 4.09 -17.66 -12.39
CA TYR A 177 4.64 -16.44 -11.79
C TYR A 177 4.41 -16.29 -10.29
N LEU A 178 3.34 -16.87 -9.75
CA LEU A 178 2.98 -16.78 -8.34
C LEU A 178 4.11 -17.32 -7.45
N GLY A 179 4.55 -16.51 -6.49
CA GLY A 179 5.60 -16.88 -5.56
C GLY A 179 7.02 -16.89 -6.15
N THR A 180 7.21 -16.42 -7.39
CA THR A 180 8.54 -16.36 -8.01
C THR A 180 9.36 -15.16 -7.54
N VAL A 181 8.70 -14.13 -7.00
CA VAL A 181 9.36 -12.91 -6.49
C VAL A 181 9.27 -12.86 -4.96
N VAL A 182 8.10 -13.16 -4.41
CA VAL A 182 7.88 -13.33 -2.96
C VAL A 182 7.47 -14.77 -2.70
N PRO A 183 8.42 -15.68 -2.46
CA PRO A 183 8.12 -17.08 -2.17
C PRO A 183 7.16 -17.24 -1.00
N LYS A 184 6.41 -18.33 -0.98
CA LYS A 184 5.50 -18.67 0.14
C LYS A 184 6.18 -18.82 1.50
N SER A 185 7.51 -18.86 1.54
CA SER A 185 8.30 -18.93 2.77
C SER A 185 9.22 -17.72 2.95
N ASP A 186 8.93 -16.59 2.31
CA ASP A 186 9.80 -15.41 2.30
C ASP A 186 10.02 -14.83 3.71
N ASN A 187 8.94 -14.66 4.47
CA ASN A 187 8.94 -14.20 5.85
C ASN A 187 7.63 -14.64 6.54
N PHE A 188 7.55 -14.43 7.85
CA PHE A 188 6.41 -14.84 8.68
C PHE A 188 5.05 -14.37 8.11
N TYR A 189 4.89 -13.08 7.83
CA TYR A 189 3.64 -12.51 7.34
C TYR A 189 3.35 -12.85 5.87
N ALA A 190 4.39 -13.00 5.03
CA ALA A 190 4.23 -13.48 3.66
C ALA A 190 3.81 -14.96 3.59
N ALA A 191 4.28 -15.81 4.52
CA ALA A 191 3.87 -17.20 4.63
C ALA A 191 2.42 -17.31 5.12
N LEU A 192 2.05 -16.52 6.13
CA LEU A 192 0.66 -16.39 6.58
C LEU A 192 -0.26 -15.96 5.42
N ASN A 193 0.08 -14.87 4.73
CA ASN A 193 -0.65 -14.41 3.54
C ASN A 193 -0.78 -15.53 2.50
N SER A 194 0.31 -16.26 2.23
CA SER A 194 0.30 -17.37 1.26
C SER A 194 -0.65 -18.51 1.66
N ALA A 195 -0.85 -18.76 2.96
CA ALA A 195 -1.84 -19.77 3.37
C ALA A 195 -3.29 -19.30 3.12
N VAL A 196 -3.59 -18.02 3.37
CA VAL A 196 -4.98 -17.56 3.58
C VAL A 196 -5.48 -16.48 2.64
N PHE A 197 -4.65 -15.93 1.74
CA PHE A 197 -5.09 -14.81 0.90
C PHE A 197 -6.35 -15.18 0.12
N SER A 198 -7.36 -14.33 0.17
CA SER A 198 -8.67 -14.55 -0.45
C SER A 198 -8.94 -13.55 -1.58
N ASP A 199 -8.17 -12.46 -1.60
CA ASP A 199 -8.36 -11.32 -2.48
C ASP A 199 -7.03 -10.79 -3.04
N GLY A 200 -7.12 -9.77 -3.88
CA GLY A 200 -6.01 -9.09 -4.55
C GLY A 200 -6.14 -9.12 -6.07
N SER A 201 -5.24 -8.43 -6.75
CA SER A 201 -5.38 -8.15 -8.17
C SER A 201 -4.41 -8.97 -9.02
N PHE A 202 -4.87 -9.50 -10.15
CA PHE A 202 -4.02 -10.07 -11.19
C PHE A 202 -4.01 -9.17 -12.41
N VAL A 203 -2.80 -8.79 -12.85
CA VAL A 203 -2.60 -7.96 -14.03
C VAL A 203 -1.58 -8.63 -14.95
N TYR A 204 -1.94 -8.85 -16.21
CA TYR A 204 -1.01 -9.26 -17.25
C TYR A 204 -1.10 -8.31 -18.45
N ILE A 205 0.06 -7.77 -18.85
CA ILE A 205 0.21 -6.93 -20.03
C ILE A 205 1.01 -7.69 -21.08
N PRO A 206 0.44 -7.96 -22.26
CA PRO A 206 1.11 -8.74 -23.31
C PRO A 206 2.25 -7.96 -23.99
N PRO A 207 3.10 -8.64 -24.78
CA PRO A 207 4.25 -8.02 -25.42
C PRO A 207 3.89 -6.82 -26.30
N GLY A 208 4.66 -5.73 -26.18
CA GLY A 208 4.53 -4.51 -26.96
C GLY A 208 3.31 -3.65 -26.64
N VAL A 209 2.50 -4.03 -25.65
CA VAL A 209 1.29 -3.28 -25.29
C VAL A 209 1.59 -2.26 -24.20
N ARG A 210 1.30 -1.00 -24.52
CA ARG A 210 1.13 0.05 -23.51
C ARG A 210 -0.32 0.03 -23.06
N CYS A 211 -0.57 -0.23 -21.78
CA CYS A 211 -1.92 -0.22 -21.21
C CYS A 211 -2.62 1.11 -21.59
N PRO A 212 -3.83 1.07 -22.17
CA PRO A 212 -4.49 2.26 -22.72
C PRO A 212 -5.02 3.20 -21.62
N MET A 213 -5.03 2.74 -20.37
CA MET A 213 -5.56 3.43 -19.20
C MET A 213 -4.76 3.05 -17.95
N GLU A 214 -4.92 3.86 -16.91
CA GLU A 214 -4.42 3.55 -15.57
C GLU A 214 -5.31 2.46 -14.96
N LEU A 215 -4.69 1.50 -14.27
CA LEU A 215 -5.42 0.49 -13.51
C LEU A 215 -5.46 0.92 -12.05
N SER A 216 -6.58 0.75 -11.37
CA SER A 216 -6.75 1.11 -9.97
C SER A 216 -7.49 0.00 -9.25
N THR A 217 -7.02 -0.38 -8.07
CA THR A 217 -7.79 -1.22 -7.15
C THR A 217 -7.99 -0.46 -5.84
N TYR A 218 -9.23 -0.45 -5.35
CA TYR A 218 -9.57 0.20 -4.09
C TYR A 218 -10.04 -0.83 -3.06
N PHE A 219 -9.31 -0.90 -1.95
CA PHE A 219 -9.56 -1.82 -0.85
C PHE A 219 -10.29 -1.10 0.30
N ARG A 220 -11.38 -1.69 0.77
CA ARG A 220 -12.06 -1.28 2.00
C ARG A 220 -12.22 -2.47 2.94
N ILE A 221 -11.68 -2.35 4.15
CA ILE A 221 -11.94 -3.29 5.25
C ILE A 221 -13.24 -2.82 5.92
N ASN A 222 -14.24 -3.67 6.12
CA ASN A 222 -15.48 -3.29 6.79
C ASN A 222 -15.85 -4.24 7.93
N GLU A 223 -15.47 -5.50 7.93
CA GLU A 223 -15.89 -6.48 8.95
C GLU A 223 -14.98 -6.50 10.21
N PRO A 224 -15.51 -6.62 11.46
CA PRO A 224 -14.69 -6.62 12.67
C PRO A 224 -13.93 -7.93 12.84
N ASN A 225 -12.70 -7.84 13.37
CA ASN A 225 -11.83 -8.98 13.68
C ASN A 225 -11.50 -9.87 12.46
N THR A 226 -11.56 -9.30 11.25
CA THR A 226 -11.07 -9.95 10.03
C THR A 226 -9.64 -9.48 9.74
N GLY A 227 -8.74 -10.43 9.48
CA GLY A 227 -7.46 -10.10 8.87
C GLY A 227 -7.65 -9.88 7.38
N GLN A 228 -7.13 -8.79 6.82
CA GLN A 228 -7.14 -8.57 5.38
C GLN A 228 -5.85 -9.12 4.78
N PHE A 229 -5.98 -10.18 3.97
CA PHE A 229 -4.87 -10.84 3.29
C PHE A 229 -5.09 -10.76 1.79
N GLU A 230 -4.45 -9.79 1.16
CA GLU A 230 -4.51 -9.60 -0.29
C GLU A 230 -3.19 -10.00 -0.95
N ARG A 231 -3.28 -10.48 -2.18
CA ARG A 231 -2.12 -10.80 -3.00
C ARG A 231 -2.27 -10.25 -4.41
N THR A 232 -1.41 -9.29 -4.74
CA THR A 232 -1.38 -8.64 -6.05
C THR A 232 -0.22 -9.17 -6.89
N LEU A 233 -0.51 -9.61 -8.11
CA LEU A 233 0.46 -10.15 -9.06
C LEU A 233 0.36 -9.41 -10.38
N ILE A 234 1.39 -8.62 -10.73
CA ILE A 234 1.45 -7.83 -11.95
C ILE A 234 2.62 -8.29 -12.82
N ILE A 235 2.32 -8.65 -14.06
CA ILE A 235 3.31 -9.07 -15.06
C ILE A 235 3.24 -8.13 -16.25
N ALA A 236 4.35 -7.45 -16.54
CA ALA A 236 4.55 -6.67 -17.74
C ALA A 236 5.52 -7.43 -18.67
N ASP A 237 4.99 -7.98 -19.77
CA ASP A 237 5.76 -8.71 -20.78
C ASP A 237 6.63 -7.78 -21.65
N LYS A 238 7.43 -8.33 -22.56
CA LYS A 238 8.45 -7.59 -23.31
C LYS A 238 7.90 -6.31 -23.96
N GLY A 239 8.54 -5.17 -23.71
CA GLY A 239 8.19 -3.88 -24.30
C GLY A 239 6.83 -3.33 -23.88
N SER A 240 6.24 -3.85 -22.78
CA SER A 240 4.93 -3.44 -22.30
C SER A 240 5.01 -2.34 -21.23
N TYR A 241 3.89 -1.66 -20.99
CA TYR A 241 3.79 -0.63 -19.97
C TYR A 241 2.47 -0.73 -19.22
N VAL A 242 2.52 -0.60 -17.90
CA VAL A 242 1.33 -0.40 -17.06
C VAL A 242 1.64 0.57 -15.94
N SER A 243 0.63 1.33 -15.57
CA SER A 243 0.62 2.12 -14.36
C SER A 243 -0.61 1.70 -13.55
N TYR A 244 -0.33 1.28 -12.33
CA TYR A 244 -1.27 0.64 -11.41
C TYR A 244 -1.31 1.43 -10.11
N LEU A 245 -2.50 1.66 -9.61
CA LEU A 245 -2.77 2.32 -8.34
C LEU A 245 -3.47 1.36 -7.39
N GLU A 246 -3.05 1.43 -6.13
CA GLU A 246 -3.71 0.82 -4.99
C GLU A 246 -4.17 1.91 -4.03
N GLY A 247 -5.48 1.98 -3.78
CA GLY A 247 -6.07 2.83 -2.73
C GLY A 247 -6.57 1.97 -1.58
N CYS A 248 -6.38 2.40 -0.33
CA CYS A 248 -6.95 1.70 0.83
C CYS A 248 -7.54 2.66 1.86
N THR A 249 -8.74 2.38 2.35
CA THR A 249 -9.34 3.03 3.54
C THR A 249 -9.98 2.02 4.49
N ALA A 250 -10.07 2.36 5.77
CA ALA A 250 -10.75 1.56 6.80
C ALA A 250 -11.69 2.37 7.69
N PRO A 251 -12.65 1.73 8.37
CA PRO A 251 -13.51 2.29 9.42
C PRO A 251 -12.75 2.46 10.75
N MET A 252 -13.33 3.22 11.67
CA MET A 252 -12.82 3.40 13.04
C MET A 252 -13.19 2.20 13.89
N ARG A 253 -12.22 1.64 14.61
CA ARG A 253 -12.42 0.55 15.56
C ARG A 253 -11.43 0.54 16.72
N ASP A 254 -11.95 0.13 17.87
CA ASP A 254 -11.20 -0.08 19.10
C ASP A 254 -10.27 -1.30 19.03
N GLU A 255 -10.62 -2.33 18.25
CA GLU A 255 -9.77 -3.51 18.04
C GLU A 255 -8.76 -3.30 16.93
N ASN A 256 -7.54 -3.81 17.14
CA ASN A 256 -6.51 -3.82 16.12
C ASN A 256 -6.86 -4.78 14.98
N GLN A 257 -6.68 -4.32 13.75
CA GLN A 257 -6.88 -5.14 12.55
C GLN A 257 -5.55 -5.34 11.82
N LEU A 258 -5.29 -6.57 11.40
CA LEU A 258 -4.10 -6.92 10.63
C LEU A 258 -4.40 -6.80 9.14
N HIS A 259 -3.65 -5.94 8.45
CA HIS A 259 -3.54 -5.92 7.01
C HIS A 259 -2.17 -6.47 6.61
N ALA A 260 -2.17 -7.66 6.00
CA ALA A 260 -0.95 -8.34 5.57
C ALA A 260 -1.01 -8.67 4.08
N ALA A 261 -0.54 -7.71 3.26
CA ALA A 261 -0.53 -7.81 1.81
C ALA A 261 0.80 -8.35 1.25
N VAL A 262 0.71 -9.04 0.12
CA VAL A 262 1.86 -9.42 -0.69
C VAL A 262 1.70 -8.89 -2.12
N VAL A 263 2.71 -8.18 -2.62
CA VAL A 263 2.72 -7.65 -3.99
C VAL A 263 3.95 -8.18 -4.73
N GLU A 264 3.70 -8.82 -5.87
CA GLU A 264 4.72 -9.34 -6.79
C GLU A 264 4.62 -8.61 -8.13
N LEU A 265 5.69 -7.90 -8.51
CA LEU A 265 5.81 -7.27 -9.82
C LEU A 265 6.89 -7.99 -10.64
N ILE A 266 6.59 -8.34 -11.89
CA ILE A 266 7.55 -8.94 -12.81
C ILE A 266 7.60 -8.08 -14.08
N THR A 267 8.75 -7.48 -14.36
CA THR A 267 9.00 -6.73 -15.59
C THR A 267 10.00 -7.44 -16.49
N HIS A 268 9.56 -7.77 -17.70
CA HIS A 268 10.40 -8.34 -18.74
C HIS A 268 11.15 -7.26 -19.53
N GLU A 269 11.89 -7.67 -20.55
CA GLU A 269 12.78 -6.81 -21.35
C GLU A 269 12.04 -5.58 -21.89
N ASP A 270 12.63 -4.39 -21.77
CA ASP A 270 12.06 -3.11 -22.22
C ASP A 270 10.69 -2.75 -21.61
N ALA A 271 10.24 -3.46 -20.56
CA ALA A 271 8.94 -3.23 -19.93
C ALA A 271 9.03 -2.27 -18.73
N GLU A 272 7.94 -1.53 -18.46
CA GLU A 272 7.86 -0.61 -17.32
C GLU A 272 6.57 -0.83 -16.52
N ILE A 273 6.71 -0.99 -15.20
CA ILE A 273 5.60 -0.95 -14.23
C ILE A 273 5.76 0.29 -13.35
N LYS A 274 4.71 1.11 -13.30
CA LYS A 274 4.53 2.11 -12.24
C LYS A 274 3.50 1.59 -11.25
N TYR A 275 3.89 1.55 -9.98
CA TYR A 275 3.03 1.11 -8.89
C TYR A 275 2.87 2.25 -7.90
N SER A 276 1.64 2.73 -7.75
CA SER A 276 1.30 3.81 -6.85
C SER A 276 0.43 3.28 -5.70
N THR A 277 0.67 3.74 -4.48
CA THR A 277 -0.14 3.40 -3.31
C THR A 277 -0.56 4.67 -2.58
N VAL A 278 -1.85 4.84 -2.30
CA VAL A 278 -2.37 5.91 -1.44
C VAL A 278 -3.18 5.25 -0.32
N GLN A 279 -2.62 5.24 0.88
CA GLN A 279 -3.21 4.59 2.05
C GLN A 279 -3.60 5.62 3.09
N ASN A 280 -4.86 5.57 3.53
CA ASN A 280 -5.37 6.34 4.67
C ASN A 280 -6.17 5.43 5.60
N TRP A 281 -5.50 4.94 6.64
CA TRP A 281 -6.08 4.00 7.60
C TRP A 281 -6.59 4.71 8.88
N TYR A 282 -7.21 3.96 9.79
CA TYR A 282 -7.53 4.46 11.13
C TYR A 282 -6.33 4.27 12.08
N PRO A 283 -5.77 5.36 12.68
CA PRO A 283 -4.53 5.30 13.45
C PRO A 283 -4.69 4.78 14.88
N GLY A 284 -5.93 4.53 15.32
CA GLY A 284 -6.27 4.35 16.73
C GLY A 284 -6.71 5.66 17.37
N ASP A 285 -7.14 5.58 18.63
CA ASP A 285 -7.53 6.74 19.43
C ASP A 285 -6.31 7.54 19.95
N SER A 286 -6.57 8.58 20.73
CA SER A 286 -5.54 9.44 21.32
C SER A 286 -4.58 8.72 22.29
N ASP A 287 -5.03 7.61 22.89
CA ASP A 287 -4.23 6.77 23.78
C ASP A 287 -3.47 5.67 23.00
N GLY A 288 -3.69 5.56 21.69
CA GLY A 288 -3.09 4.56 20.81
C GLY A 288 -3.78 3.21 20.88
N LYS A 289 -5.03 3.15 21.33
CA LYS A 289 -5.85 1.95 21.30
C LYS A 289 -6.50 1.79 19.94
N GLY A 290 -6.52 0.56 19.43
CA GLY A 290 -7.07 0.22 18.12
C GLY A 290 -6.17 0.65 16.97
N GLY A 291 -6.76 0.74 15.78
CA GLY A 291 -6.05 1.07 14.55
C GLY A 291 -5.38 -0.12 13.87
N ILE A 292 -4.81 0.13 12.69
CA ILE A 292 -4.39 -0.93 11.76
C ILE A 292 -2.90 -1.26 11.87
N PHE A 293 -2.59 -2.56 11.85
CA PHE A 293 -1.25 -3.10 11.66
C PHE A 293 -1.05 -3.42 10.18
N ASN A 294 -0.18 -2.65 9.52
CA ASN A 294 0.07 -2.71 8.09
C ASN A 294 1.41 -3.40 7.82
N PHE A 295 1.39 -4.72 7.67
CA PHE A 295 2.57 -5.60 7.55
C PHE A 295 2.70 -6.16 6.14
N VAL A 296 3.40 -5.45 5.27
CA VAL A 296 3.31 -5.68 3.82
C VAL A 296 4.64 -6.06 3.21
N THR A 297 4.61 -7.10 2.36
CA THR A 297 5.76 -7.51 1.55
C THR A 297 5.51 -7.18 0.08
N LYS A 298 6.08 -6.07 -0.41
CA LYS A 298 6.08 -5.72 -1.85
C LYS A 298 7.45 -5.96 -2.46
N ARG A 299 7.52 -6.63 -3.60
CA ARG A 299 8.78 -6.83 -4.32
C ARG A 299 8.57 -6.91 -5.83
N GLY A 300 9.44 -6.21 -6.54
CA GLY A 300 9.52 -6.21 -7.99
C GLY A 300 10.79 -6.88 -8.47
N ASP A 301 10.67 -7.74 -9.48
CA ASP A 301 11.78 -8.37 -10.20
C ASP A 301 11.87 -7.75 -11.60
N CYS A 302 12.84 -6.83 -11.75
CA CYS A 302 13.28 -6.31 -13.05
C CYS A 302 14.06 -7.39 -13.77
N ARG A 303 13.32 -8.36 -14.30
CA ARG A 303 13.81 -9.65 -14.78
C ARG A 303 14.53 -9.55 -16.12
N GLY A 304 14.01 -8.73 -17.04
CA GLY A 304 14.59 -8.51 -18.37
C GLY A 304 15.48 -7.28 -18.46
N ASP A 305 16.27 -7.18 -19.53
CA ASP A 305 17.14 -6.01 -19.77
C ASP A 305 16.31 -4.74 -20.03
N ASN A 306 16.85 -3.58 -19.64
CA ASN A 306 16.18 -2.27 -19.73
C ASN A 306 14.83 -2.19 -18.98
N SER A 307 14.46 -3.19 -18.19
CA SER A 307 13.21 -3.20 -17.44
C SER A 307 13.20 -2.14 -16.33
N LYS A 308 12.02 -1.61 -16.02
CA LYS A 308 11.86 -0.53 -15.05
C LYS A 308 10.68 -0.77 -14.10
N ILE A 309 10.93 -0.59 -12.81
CA ILE A 309 9.87 -0.56 -11.78
C ILE A 309 9.97 0.75 -11.01
N SER A 310 8.84 1.43 -10.85
CA SER A 310 8.74 2.69 -10.09
C SER A 310 7.67 2.55 -9.02
N TRP A 311 8.08 2.57 -7.76
CA TRP A 311 7.20 2.59 -6.60
C TRP A 311 6.93 4.03 -6.17
N THR A 312 5.68 4.40 -6.01
CA THR A 312 5.26 5.69 -5.45
C THR A 312 4.26 5.43 -4.33
N GLN A 313 4.48 5.98 -3.14
CA GLN A 313 3.58 5.73 -2.01
C GLN A 313 3.35 6.98 -1.17
N VAL A 314 2.10 7.11 -0.69
CA VAL A 314 1.67 8.09 0.31
C VAL A 314 0.93 7.32 1.39
N GLU A 315 1.47 7.41 2.61
CA GLU A 315 1.15 6.47 3.67
C GLU A 315 0.83 7.24 4.94
N THR A 316 -0.41 7.09 5.40
CA THR A 316 -0.90 7.69 6.64
C THR A 316 -1.92 6.78 7.31
N GLY A 317 -2.17 7.05 8.59
CA GLY A 317 -3.30 6.47 9.32
C GLY A 317 -3.14 5.05 9.86
N SER A 318 -2.04 4.31 9.69
CA SER A 318 -1.88 3.01 10.38
C SER A 318 -1.34 3.20 11.80
N ALA A 319 -1.80 2.42 12.77
CA ALA A 319 -1.20 2.40 14.11
C ALA A 319 0.27 1.94 14.03
N ILE A 320 0.51 0.85 13.30
CA ILE A 320 1.84 0.32 13.03
C ILE A 320 2.01 0.09 11.54
N THR A 321 3.12 0.55 10.97
CA THR A 321 3.48 0.28 9.58
C THR A 321 4.83 -0.42 9.51
N TRP A 322 4.86 -1.57 8.82
CA TRP A 322 6.08 -2.33 8.59
C TRP A 322 6.16 -2.83 7.14
N LYS A 323 7.02 -2.20 6.33
CA LYS A 323 7.16 -2.56 4.91
C LYS A 323 8.43 -2.07 4.25
N TYR A 324 8.89 -2.84 3.27
CA TYR A 324 10.05 -2.48 2.45
C TYR A 324 9.85 -2.84 0.99
N PRO A 325 9.08 -2.06 0.21
CA PRO A 325 8.99 -2.27 -1.23
C PRO A 325 10.37 -2.35 -1.87
N SER A 326 10.61 -3.43 -2.60
CA SER A 326 11.95 -3.81 -3.05
C SER A 326 12.01 -3.95 -4.57
N CYS A 327 13.17 -3.65 -5.16
CA CYS A 327 13.47 -3.94 -6.56
C CYS A 327 14.69 -4.86 -6.67
N ILE A 328 14.51 -6.02 -7.30
CA ILE A 328 15.58 -6.89 -7.76
C ILE A 328 15.91 -6.46 -9.20
N LEU A 329 17.05 -5.80 -9.38
CA LEU A 329 17.54 -5.31 -10.67
C LEU A 329 18.38 -6.40 -11.35
N ARG A 330 17.69 -7.39 -11.92
CA ARG A 330 18.28 -8.61 -12.48
C ARG A 330 18.82 -8.40 -13.89
N GLY A 331 18.03 -7.80 -14.77
CA GLY A 331 18.43 -7.50 -16.15
C GLY A 331 19.48 -6.40 -16.23
N ASP A 332 20.28 -6.44 -17.28
CA ASP A 332 21.26 -5.39 -17.57
C ASP A 332 20.51 -4.08 -17.91
N ASN A 333 21.06 -2.95 -17.47
CA ASN A 333 20.49 -1.61 -17.62
C ASN A 333 19.11 -1.40 -16.96
N SER A 334 18.66 -2.35 -16.13
CA SER A 334 17.37 -2.23 -15.43
C SER A 334 17.37 -1.11 -14.38
N ARG A 335 16.19 -0.56 -14.12
CA ARG A 335 16.00 0.63 -13.30
C ARG A 335 14.96 0.43 -12.19
N GLY A 336 15.31 0.85 -10.98
CA GLY A 336 14.41 0.83 -9.82
C GLY A 336 14.21 2.23 -9.26
N GLU A 337 12.97 2.66 -9.10
CA GLU A 337 12.65 3.95 -8.49
C GLU A 337 11.74 3.74 -7.27
N PHE A 338 11.94 4.53 -6.23
CA PHE A 338 11.12 4.54 -5.04
C PHE A 338 10.91 5.97 -4.55
N TYR A 339 9.64 6.37 -4.44
CA TYR A 339 9.20 7.67 -3.98
C TYR A 339 8.20 7.47 -2.84
N SER A 340 8.50 7.97 -1.64
CA SER A 340 7.66 7.72 -0.47
C SER A 340 7.40 8.98 0.33
N ILE A 341 6.14 9.18 0.73
CA ILE A 341 5.73 10.07 1.80
C ILE A 341 5.15 9.19 2.92
N ALA A 342 5.77 9.24 4.09
CA ALA A 342 5.29 8.54 5.28
C ALA A 342 4.96 9.56 6.38
N ILE A 343 3.69 9.63 6.77
CA ILE A 343 3.20 10.58 7.79
C ILE A 343 2.79 9.78 9.02
N SER A 344 3.36 10.14 10.17
CA SER A 344 2.97 9.62 11.48
C SER A 344 2.56 10.76 12.39
N ASN A 345 1.46 10.57 13.11
CA ASN A 345 0.92 11.48 14.12
C ASN A 345 0.45 10.69 15.35
N GLY A 346 0.11 11.37 16.44
CA GLY A 346 -0.38 10.72 17.67
C GLY A 346 0.64 9.71 18.20
N ARG A 347 0.25 8.45 18.34
CA ARG A 347 1.13 7.35 18.80
C ARG A 347 1.53 6.37 17.69
N GLN A 348 1.34 6.75 16.42
CA GLN A 348 1.67 5.89 15.29
C GLN A 348 3.16 5.55 15.25
N GLN A 349 3.48 4.35 14.79
CA GLN A 349 4.84 3.88 14.61
C GLN A 349 5.04 3.37 13.18
N ILE A 350 6.06 3.86 12.49
CA ILE A 350 6.39 3.50 11.12
C ILE A 350 7.83 2.99 11.07
N ASP A 351 8.06 1.76 10.62
CA ASP A 351 9.36 1.26 10.14
C ASP A 351 9.20 0.88 8.66
N SER A 352 9.51 1.84 7.79
CA SER A 352 9.26 1.82 6.35
C SER A 352 10.54 2.10 5.57
N GLY A 353 10.63 1.63 4.34
CA GLY A 353 11.69 2.05 3.43
C GLY A 353 11.74 1.17 2.19
N THR A 354 12.94 0.92 1.66
CA THR A 354 13.07 0.20 0.39
C THR A 354 14.35 -0.60 0.29
N LYS A 355 14.35 -1.66 -0.54
CA LYS A 355 15.55 -2.43 -0.85
C LYS A 355 15.82 -2.43 -2.35
N MET A 356 16.94 -1.86 -2.77
CA MET A 356 17.42 -1.88 -4.16
C MET A 356 18.57 -2.88 -4.28
N ILE A 357 18.35 -3.96 -5.02
CA ILE A 357 19.28 -5.08 -5.15
C ILE A 357 19.81 -5.10 -6.59
N HIS A 358 21.02 -4.59 -6.80
CA HIS A 358 21.68 -4.52 -8.10
C HIS A 358 22.38 -5.85 -8.42
N LEU A 359 21.89 -6.56 -9.44
CA LEU A 359 22.47 -7.83 -9.91
C LEU A 359 23.03 -7.72 -11.33
N GLY A 360 22.30 -7.09 -12.25
CA GLY A 360 22.70 -6.84 -13.64
C GLY A 360 23.69 -5.69 -13.77
N LYS A 361 24.35 -5.59 -14.93
CA LYS A 361 25.28 -4.51 -15.28
C LYS A 361 24.54 -3.20 -15.53
N ASN A 362 25.19 -2.07 -15.27
CA ASN A 362 24.70 -0.71 -15.54
C ASN A 362 23.31 -0.43 -14.93
N THR A 363 22.95 -1.14 -13.86
CA THR A 363 21.66 -0.98 -13.20
C THR A 363 21.63 0.32 -12.41
N SER A 364 20.50 1.03 -12.44
CA SER A 364 20.36 2.31 -11.75
C SER A 364 19.19 2.31 -10.78
N SER A 365 19.35 2.90 -9.59
CA SER A 365 18.25 3.12 -8.67
C SER A 365 18.17 4.54 -8.14
N ARG A 366 16.94 5.00 -7.87
CA ARG A 366 16.69 6.30 -7.26
C ARG A 366 15.69 6.14 -6.11
N ILE A 367 16.06 6.63 -4.94
CA ILE A 367 15.25 6.56 -3.73
C ILE A 367 15.03 7.99 -3.23
N ILE A 368 13.78 8.42 -3.10
CA ILE A 368 13.40 9.66 -2.44
C ILE A 368 12.37 9.31 -1.37
N SER A 369 12.74 9.52 -0.11
CA SER A 369 11.85 9.29 1.03
C SER A 369 11.66 10.59 1.80
N LYS A 370 10.40 10.93 2.06
CA LYS A 370 9.97 12.08 2.84
C LYS A 370 9.21 11.56 4.07
N GLY A 371 9.85 11.55 5.23
CA GLY A 371 9.23 11.18 6.49
C GLY A 371 8.72 12.42 7.23
N ILE A 372 7.49 12.39 7.72
CA ILE A 372 6.92 13.44 8.57
C ILE A 372 6.49 12.79 9.87
N SER A 373 6.94 13.36 10.99
CA SER A 373 6.67 12.86 12.33
C SER A 373 6.09 13.98 13.17
N ALA A 374 4.89 13.76 13.70
CA ALA A 374 4.13 14.72 14.50
C ALA A 374 3.61 14.09 15.80
N GLY A 375 3.16 14.92 16.73
CA GLY A 375 2.62 14.47 18.01
C GLY A 375 3.64 13.67 18.83
N ARG A 376 3.29 12.43 19.21
CA ARG A 376 4.13 11.51 19.99
C ARG A 376 4.60 10.30 19.15
N SER A 377 4.59 10.45 17.83
CA SER A 377 4.80 9.35 16.90
C SER A 377 6.28 9.03 16.67
N SER A 378 6.54 7.86 16.09
CA SER A 378 7.89 7.45 15.69
C SER A 378 7.91 7.04 14.22
N ASN A 379 8.78 7.69 13.45
CA ASN A 379 8.95 7.42 12.03
C ASN A 379 10.38 6.96 11.75
N THR A 380 10.53 5.76 11.24
CA THR A 380 11.82 5.14 10.92
C THR A 380 11.86 4.85 9.43
N TYR A 381 12.75 5.53 8.72
CA TYR A 381 13.20 5.11 7.40
C TYR A 381 14.29 4.04 7.54
N ARG A 382 14.14 2.91 6.87
CA ARG A 382 15.17 1.86 6.78
C ARG A 382 15.31 1.38 5.34
N GLY A 383 16.50 1.59 4.78
CA GLY A 383 16.78 1.29 3.37
C GLY A 383 17.98 0.38 3.19
N LEU A 384 17.95 -0.48 2.17
CA LEU A 384 19.11 -1.27 1.73
C LEU A 384 19.41 -0.97 0.26
N VAL A 385 20.64 -0.61 -0.04
CA VAL A 385 21.16 -0.58 -1.41
C VAL A 385 22.32 -1.55 -1.49
N SER A 386 22.21 -2.56 -2.34
CA SER A 386 23.25 -3.59 -2.49
C SER A 386 23.66 -3.77 -3.94
N ALA A 387 24.95 -4.01 -4.18
CA ALA A 387 25.50 -4.38 -5.47
C ALA A 387 26.20 -5.74 -5.40
N HIS A 388 25.76 -6.67 -6.24
CA HIS A 388 26.41 -7.96 -6.43
C HIS A 388 27.73 -7.79 -7.20
N ARG A 389 28.65 -8.77 -7.07
CA ARG A 389 29.97 -8.77 -7.74
C ARG A 389 29.91 -8.60 -9.26
N LYS A 390 28.80 -9.04 -9.88
CA LYS A 390 28.56 -8.96 -11.34
C LYS A 390 27.93 -7.64 -11.79
N ALA A 391 27.41 -6.83 -10.88
CA ALA A 391 26.68 -5.60 -11.17
C ALA A 391 27.62 -4.44 -11.49
N THR A 392 28.43 -4.57 -12.54
CA THR A 392 29.40 -3.54 -12.92
C THR A 392 28.69 -2.28 -13.40
N GLY A 393 29.15 -1.10 -12.99
CA GLY A 393 28.54 0.18 -13.37
C GLY A 393 27.20 0.47 -12.68
N ALA A 394 26.90 -0.21 -11.57
CA ALA A 394 25.69 0.05 -10.78
C ALA A 394 25.71 1.49 -10.20
N ARG A 395 24.57 2.18 -10.26
CA ARG A 395 24.42 3.55 -9.74
C ARG A 395 23.22 3.66 -8.83
N ASN A 396 23.36 4.37 -7.72
CA ASN A 396 22.26 4.68 -6.82
C ASN A 396 22.36 6.13 -6.34
N PHE A 397 21.21 6.79 -6.27
CA PHE A 397 21.05 8.04 -5.54
C PHE A 397 19.91 7.86 -4.53
N THR A 398 20.21 8.08 -3.25
CA THR A 398 19.25 7.99 -2.15
C THR A 398 19.18 9.32 -1.42
N GLN A 399 17.97 9.84 -1.26
CA GLN A 399 17.68 11.03 -0.49
C GLN A 399 16.59 10.73 0.55
N CYS A 400 16.90 10.93 1.82
CA CYS A 400 16.03 10.64 2.94
C CYS A 400 15.83 11.91 3.78
N ASP A 401 14.72 12.60 3.56
CA ASP A 401 14.42 13.80 4.32
C ASP A 401 13.36 13.50 5.37
N SER A 402 13.59 13.99 6.59
CA SER A 402 12.68 13.88 7.72
C SER A 402 12.25 15.27 8.19
N LEU A 403 10.96 15.45 8.47
CA LEU A 403 10.39 16.66 9.03
C LEU A 403 9.75 16.33 10.38
N LEU A 404 10.21 17.00 11.44
CA LEU A 404 9.59 16.89 12.77
C LEU A 404 8.68 18.09 13.03
N ILE A 405 7.49 17.80 13.54
CA ILE A 405 6.47 18.77 13.97
C ILE A 405 6.22 18.53 15.47
N GLY A 406 6.63 19.48 16.30
CA GLY A 406 6.62 19.35 17.76
C GLY A 406 7.94 18.85 18.38
N ASP A 407 7.92 18.58 19.68
CA ASP A 407 9.07 18.17 20.49
C ASP A 407 8.96 16.74 21.07
N GLN A 408 7.81 16.08 20.90
CA GLN A 408 7.55 14.72 21.43
C GLN A 408 7.61 13.61 20.37
N CYS A 409 7.85 13.96 19.10
CA CYS A 409 7.94 13.01 18.00
C CYS A 409 9.40 12.62 17.71
N SER A 410 9.58 11.53 16.97
CA SER A 410 10.91 11.04 16.59
C SER A 410 10.98 10.66 15.11
N ALA A 411 12.14 10.93 14.50
CA ALA A 411 12.47 10.52 13.14
C ALA A 411 13.83 9.82 13.13
N HIS A 412 13.89 8.63 12.56
CA HIS A 412 15.07 7.79 12.49
C HIS A 412 15.37 7.44 11.03
N THR A 413 16.64 7.46 10.64
CA THR A 413 17.09 7.07 9.30
C THR A 413 18.19 6.02 9.45
N VAL A 414 17.94 4.81 8.96
CA VAL A 414 18.84 3.65 9.09
C VAL A 414 19.19 3.11 7.69
N PRO A 415 20.20 3.66 7.02
CA PRO A 415 20.62 3.20 5.70
C PRO A 415 21.61 2.04 5.79
N TYR A 416 21.47 1.08 4.88
CA TYR A 416 22.42 -0.01 4.66
C TYR A 416 22.93 0.08 3.22
N ILE A 417 24.25 0.12 3.06
CA ILE A 417 24.90 0.16 1.76
C ILE A 417 25.92 -0.98 1.69
N GLU A 418 25.71 -1.91 0.76
CA GLU A 418 26.58 -3.06 0.55
C GLU A 418 27.12 -3.11 -0.88
N THR A 419 28.40 -2.84 -1.07
CA THR A 419 29.03 -2.88 -2.40
C THR A 419 30.00 -4.05 -2.52
N LYS A 420 29.70 -4.99 -3.41
CA LYS A 420 30.59 -6.12 -3.74
C LYS A 420 31.28 -5.95 -5.10
N THR A 421 31.28 -4.73 -5.66
CA THR A 421 31.90 -4.39 -6.95
C THR A 421 32.54 -3.01 -6.89
N PRO A 422 33.77 -2.82 -7.40
CA PRO A 422 34.50 -1.55 -7.31
C PRO A 422 33.98 -0.46 -8.26
N SER A 423 33.13 -0.83 -9.22
CA SER A 423 32.58 0.10 -10.22
C SER A 423 31.24 0.72 -9.81
N ALA A 424 30.70 0.39 -8.63
CA ALA A 424 29.45 0.94 -8.14
C ALA A 424 29.63 2.39 -7.67
N GLN A 425 28.66 3.25 -7.98
CA GLN A 425 28.59 4.63 -7.50
C GLN A 425 27.28 4.83 -6.73
N PHE A 426 27.36 4.77 -5.41
CA PHE A 426 26.20 4.89 -4.52
C PHE A 426 26.32 6.15 -3.66
N GLU A 427 25.33 7.03 -3.77
CA GLU A 427 25.22 8.28 -3.03
C GLU A 427 24.03 8.22 -2.08
N HIS A 428 24.22 8.65 -0.83
CA HIS A 428 23.18 8.70 0.18
C HIS A 428 23.23 10.02 0.94
N GLU A 429 22.13 10.74 0.90
CA GLU A 429 21.91 11.99 1.61
C GLU A 429 20.73 11.82 2.56
N ALA A 430 20.88 12.33 3.79
CA ALA A 430 19.80 12.36 4.76
C ALA A 430 19.76 13.71 5.47
N THR A 431 18.58 14.33 5.50
CA THR A 431 18.37 15.65 6.10
C THR A 431 17.25 15.57 7.12
N THR A 432 17.48 16.10 8.32
CA THR A 432 16.42 16.27 9.32
C THR A 432 16.12 17.76 9.46
N SER A 433 14.85 18.11 9.25
CA SER A 433 14.35 19.48 9.32
C SER A 433 13.25 19.59 10.37
N LYS A 434 13.05 20.81 10.87
CA LYS A 434 11.86 21.21 11.62
C LYS A 434 11.17 22.32 10.86
N ILE A 435 9.86 22.49 11.07
CA ILE A 435 9.17 23.67 10.56
C ILE A 435 9.75 24.89 11.28
N SER A 436 10.17 25.90 10.51
CA SER A 436 10.78 27.11 11.06
C SER A 436 9.70 28.06 11.57
N ASP A 437 9.87 28.57 12.79
CA ASP A 437 8.98 29.59 13.37
C ASP A 437 8.91 30.84 12.47
N ASP A 438 10.00 31.21 11.81
CA ASP A 438 10.03 32.32 10.85
C ASP A 438 9.16 32.04 9.61
N GLN A 439 9.13 30.78 9.13
CA GLN A 439 8.27 30.39 8.01
C GLN A 439 6.79 30.43 8.42
N LEU A 440 6.46 29.92 9.60
CA LEU A 440 5.10 29.99 10.16
C LEU A 440 4.66 31.43 10.40
N PHE A 441 5.50 32.24 11.03
CA PHE A 441 5.25 33.66 11.25
C PHE A 441 5.07 34.41 9.92
N TYR A 442 5.88 34.09 8.91
CA TYR A 442 5.73 34.69 7.59
C TYR A 442 4.36 34.38 6.97
N CYS A 443 3.95 33.12 6.95
CA CYS A 443 2.64 32.70 6.43
C CYS A 443 1.48 33.34 7.19
N THR A 444 1.51 33.29 8.52
CA THR A 444 0.46 33.87 9.38
C THR A 444 0.41 35.39 9.28
N SER A 445 1.54 36.09 9.12
CA SER A 445 1.59 37.54 8.86
C SER A 445 0.96 37.94 7.52
N ARG A 446 0.69 36.97 6.64
CA ARG A 446 -0.02 37.15 5.37
C ARG A 446 -1.49 36.75 5.45
N GLY A 447 -1.99 36.45 6.65
CA GLY A 447 -3.40 36.10 6.90
C GLY A 447 -3.73 34.63 6.62
N ILE A 448 -2.73 33.77 6.40
CA ILE A 448 -2.91 32.33 6.26
C ILE A 448 -3.08 31.73 7.67
N GLY A 449 -4.07 30.86 7.87
CA GLY A 449 -4.23 30.16 9.16
C GLY A 449 -3.00 29.32 9.51
N GLU A 450 -2.77 29.05 10.79
CA GLU A 450 -1.60 28.27 11.24
C GLU A 450 -1.60 26.84 10.66
N GLU A 451 -2.76 26.17 10.66
CA GLU A 451 -2.91 24.84 10.05
C GLU A 451 -2.70 24.88 8.53
N GLU A 452 -3.26 25.88 7.85
CA GLU A 452 -3.06 26.08 6.40
C GLU A 452 -1.60 26.37 6.05
N ALA A 453 -0.88 27.10 6.92
CA ALA A 453 0.54 27.39 6.76
C ALA A 453 1.39 26.12 6.88
N VAL A 454 1.11 25.27 7.88
CA VAL A 454 1.76 23.96 8.02
C VAL A 454 1.48 23.09 6.80
N ALA A 455 0.22 22.97 6.39
CA ALA A 455 -0.14 22.20 5.21
C ALA A 455 0.58 22.70 3.94
N LEU A 456 0.74 24.01 3.77
CA LEU A 456 1.48 24.60 2.65
C LEU A 456 2.97 24.20 2.67
N ILE A 457 3.63 24.35 3.82
CA ILE A 457 5.06 24.02 3.99
C ILE A 457 5.30 22.53 3.75
N VAL A 458 4.47 21.68 4.34
CA VAL A 458 4.59 20.22 4.23
C VAL A 458 4.31 19.73 2.81
N ASN A 459 3.32 20.30 2.12
CA ASN A 459 3.09 20.01 0.70
C ASN A 459 4.29 20.44 -0.17
N GLY A 460 4.93 21.56 0.15
CA GLY A 460 6.18 21.99 -0.47
C GLY A 460 7.31 20.97 -0.26
N PHE A 461 7.46 20.45 0.95
CA PHE A 461 8.42 19.41 1.31
C PHE A 461 8.18 18.09 0.55
N CYS A 462 6.91 17.72 0.37
CA CYS A 462 6.47 16.48 -0.30
C CYS A 462 6.43 16.58 -1.83
N LYS A 463 6.64 17.77 -2.42
CA LYS A 463 6.40 18.06 -3.84
C LYS A 463 7.02 17.05 -4.80
N GLU A 464 8.27 16.66 -4.59
CA GLU A 464 8.99 15.76 -5.50
C GLU A 464 8.34 14.37 -5.61
N VAL A 465 7.74 13.88 -4.52
CA VAL A 465 7.03 12.60 -4.49
C VAL A 465 5.62 12.76 -5.06
N LEU A 466 4.91 13.83 -4.67
CA LEU A 466 3.56 14.10 -5.18
C LEU A 466 3.52 14.24 -6.71
N GLN A 467 4.57 14.81 -7.32
CA GLN A 467 4.71 14.93 -8.78
C GLN A 467 4.90 13.60 -9.51
N LYS A 468 5.11 12.49 -8.79
CA LYS A 468 5.25 11.14 -9.36
C LYS A 468 3.92 10.39 -9.42
N LEU A 469 2.93 10.82 -8.66
CA LEU A 469 1.57 10.30 -8.74
C LEU A 469 0.85 10.81 -10.00
N PRO A 470 -0.11 10.06 -10.55
CA PRO A 470 -1.04 10.60 -11.53
C PRO A 470 -1.80 11.79 -10.94
N MET A 471 -2.15 12.78 -11.78
CA MET A 471 -2.66 14.09 -11.35
C MET A 471 -3.83 13.97 -10.37
N GLU A 472 -4.82 13.13 -10.70
CA GLU A 472 -6.03 12.93 -9.89
C GLU A 472 -5.69 12.51 -8.44
N PHE A 473 -4.72 11.59 -8.30
CA PHE A 473 -4.28 11.09 -7.01
C PHE A 473 -3.30 12.02 -6.30
N ALA A 474 -2.54 12.83 -7.03
CA ALA A 474 -1.69 13.84 -6.42
C ALA A 474 -2.54 14.89 -5.66
N VAL A 475 -3.70 15.26 -6.19
CA VAL A 475 -4.63 16.19 -5.53
C VAL A 475 -5.26 15.56 -4.29
N GLU A 476 -5.65 14.28 -4.36
CA GLU A 476 -6.18 13.56 -3.21
C GLU A 476 -5.12 13.40 -2.11
N ALA A 477 -3.90 12.99 -2.48
CA ALA A 477 -2.78 12.87 -1.56
C ALA A 477 -2.44 14.20 -0.86
N GLN A 478 -2.47 15.33 -1.57
CA GLN A 478 -2.25 16.65 -0.97
C GLN A 478 -3.29 16.99 0.11
N LYS A 479 -4.56 16.65 -0.13
CA LYS A 479 -5.62 16.84 0.86
C LYS A 479 -5.43 15.92 2.07
N LEU A 480 -5.07 14.66 1.83
CA LEU A 480 -4.80 13.68 2.90
C LEU A 480 -3.61 14.10 3.79
N VAL A 481 -2.56 14.66 3.18
CA VAL A 481 -1.40 15.21 3.91
C VAL A 481 -1.86 16.33 4.85
N GLY A 482 -2.73 17.24 4.39
CA GLY A 482 -3.28 18.31 5.22
C GLY A 482 -4.10 17.78 6.40
N ILE A 483 -5.08 16.92 6.11
CA ILE A 483 -5.99 16.35 7.13
C ILE A 483 -5.22 15.56 8.19
N SER A 484 -4.20 14.79 7.80
CA SER A 484 -3.40 13.99 8.74
C SER A 484 -2.61 14.83 9.75
N LEU A 485 -2.45 16.13 9.47
CA LEU A 485 -1.66 17.09 10.24
C LEU A 485 -2.52 18.13 10.97
N GLU A 486 -3.83 18.13 10.80
CA GLU A 486 -4.75 18.94 11.60
C GLU A 486 -4.57 18.62 13.10
N GLY A 487 -4.61 19.65 13.95
CA GLY A 487 -4.37 19.49 15.40
C GLY A 487 -2.96 19.03 15.81
N SER A 488 -2.01 18.92 14.88
CA SER A 488 -0.62 18.51 15.16
C SER A 488 0.28 19.67 15.60
N VAL A 489 -0.26 20.88 15.57
CA VAL A 489 0.41 22.14 15.90
C VAL A 489 -0.14 22.57 17.26
N GLY A 490 0.63 22.32 18.32
CA GLY A 490 0.23 22.54 19.71
C GLY A 490 1.16 21.86 20.69
#